data_AF-A0A969QVT0-F1
#
_entry.id   AF-A0A969QVT0-F1
#
_cell.length_a   1.000
_cell.length_b   1.000
_cell.length_c   1.000
_cell.angle_alpha   90.00
_cell.angle_beta   90.00
_cell.angle_gamma   90.00
#
_symmetry.space_group_name_H-M   'P 1'
#
loop_
_entity.id
_entity.type
_entity.pdbx_description
1 polymer ?
#
loop_
_entity_poly.entity_id
_entity_poly.type
_entity_poly.pdbx_seq_one_letter_code
_entity_poly.pdbx_strand_id
1 'polypeptide(L)'
;MDPITTAIVAALAKSLSQDVCKDSYVALKEALKKKFGHKSDLVDAVDKLEKKPDSEARQDILQEEVEISKVNDDPEILKLVQNLLDQIESQPGGQQIINQTQTNQVSGVNVGGNFEFKPVQDGKS
;
A
#
# COMPACT_ATOMS: atom_id res chain seq x y z
N MET A 1 0.60 -6.05 4.25
CA MET A 1 1.05 -5.29 3.07
C MET A 1 2.46 -5.68 2.67
N ASP A 2 2.72 -5.84 1.37
CA ASP A 2 4.03 -6.21 0.82
C ASP A 2 5.02 -5.02 0.79
N PRO A 3 6.33 -5.25 0.56
CA PRO A 3 7.34 -4.19 0.56
C PRO A 3 7.15 -3.10 -0.50
N ILE A 4 6.68 -3.46 -1.70
CA ILE A 4 6.50 -2.51 -2.82
C ILE A 4 5.35 -1.56 -2.50
N THR A 5 4.20 -2.11 -2.12
CA THR A 5 3.06 -1.31 -1.69
C THR A 5 3.42 -0.45 -0.47
N THR A 6 4.22 -0.99 0.47
CA THR A 6 4.69 -0.24 1.65
C THR A 6 5.52 0.97 1.25
N ALA A 7 6.51 0.79 0.38
CA ALA A 7 7.37 1.88 -0.05
C ALA A 7 6.59 2.97 -0.79
N ILE A 8 5.66 2.58 -1.68
CA ILE A 8 4.85 3.53 -2.46
C ILE A 8 3.89 4.32 -1.56
N VAL A 9 3.15 3.66 -0.67
CA VAL A 9 2.22 4.35 0.23
C VAL A 9 2.98 5.26 1.20
N ALA A 10 4.07 4.76 1.79
CA ALA A 10 4.89 5.54 2.70
C ALA A 10 5.49 6.78 2.00
N ALA A 11 5.98 6.64 0.77
CA ALA A 11 6.53 7.76 -0.02
C ALA A 11 5.49 8.84 -0.34
N LEU A 12 4.21 8.46 -0.44
CA LEU A 12 3.11 9.38 -0.71
C LEU A 12 2.50 9.98 0.56
N ALA A 13 3.01 9.62 1.74
CA ALA A 13 2.53 10.17 3.01
C ALA A 13 2.78 11.69 3.06
N LYS A 14 1.73 12.45 3.39
CA LYS A 14 1.76 13.93 3.43
C LYS A 14 2.77 14.52 4.42
N SER A 15 3.21 13.74 5.40
CA SER A 15 4.18 14.13 6.41
C SER A 15 5.63 14.12 5.90
N LEU A 16 5.90 13.50 4.74
CA LEU A 16 7.22 13.55 4.12
C LEU A 16 7.37 14.80 3.24
N SER A 17 8.59 15.35 3.23
CA SER A 17 8.94 16.35 2.22
C SER A 17 9.00 15.69 0.85
N GLN A 18 8.21 16.21 -0.11
CA GLN A 18 8.10 15.65 -1.45
C GLN A 18 9.43 15.60 -2.20
N ASP A 19 10.42 16.42 -1.82
CA ASP A 19 11.70 16.50 -2.51
C ASP A 19 12.70 15.40 -2.10
N VAL A 20 12.60 14.87 -0.88
CA VAL A 20 13.63 13.96 -0.35
C VAL A 20 13.56 12.59 -1.02
N CYS A 21 12.35 12.06 -1.18
CA CYS A 21 12.14 10.72 -1.74
C CYS A 21 11.81 10.77 -3.24
N LYS A 22 11.82 11.96 -3.86
CA LYS A 22 11.34 12.15 -5.24
C LYS A 22 12.10 11.30 -6.24
N ASP A 23 13.43 11.33 -6.16
CA ASP A 23 14.27 10.68 -7.17
C ASP A 23 14.19 9.15 -7.08
N SER A 24 14.20 8.59 -5.87
CA SER A 24 14.05 7.14 -5.65
C SER A 24 12.64 6.66 -6.00
N TYR A 25 11.62 7.45 -5.68
CA TYR A 25 10.24 7.17 -6.06
C TYR A 25 10.05 7.18 -7.58
N VAL A 26 10.57 8.21 -8.27
CA VAL A 26 10.54 8.28 -9.73
C VAL A 26 11.31 7.11 -10.35
N ALA A 27 12.48 6.76 -9.82
CA ALA A 27 13.25 5.63 -10.32
C ALA A 27 12.49 4.30 -10.19
N LEU A 28 11.84 4.04 -9.05
CA LEU A 28 10.99 2.87 -8.86
C LEU A 28 9.84 2.86 -9.88
N LYS A 29 9.13 3.98 -10.02
CA LYS A 29 7.99 4.10 -10.95
C LYS A 29 8.40 3.89 -12.41
N GLU A 30 9.52 4.47 -12.84
CA GLU A 30 10.03 4.28 -14.20
C GLU A 30 10.51 2.84 -14.44
N ALA A 31 11.07 2.17 -13.42
CA ALA A 31 11.41 0.75 -13.53
C ALA A 31 10.16 -0.13 -13.69
N LEU A 32 9.09 0.14 -12.93
CA LEU A 32 7.80 -0.55 -13.09
C LEU A 32 7.22 -0.33 -14.50
N LYS A 33 7.23 0.91 -15.00
CA LYS A 33 6.79 1.24 -16.36
C LYS A 33 7.62 0.55 -17.44
N LYS A 34 8.94 0.51 -17.30
CA LYS A 34 9.84 -0.15 -18.25
C LYS A 34 9.57 -1.65 -18.30
N LYS A 35 9.28 -2.27 -17.15
CA LYS A 35 9.11 -3.72 -17.05
C LYS A 35 7.72 -4.19 -17.49
N PHE A 36 6.65 -3.51 -17.07
CA PHE A 36 5.27 -3.93 -17.32
C PHE A 36 4.57 -3.12 -18.42
N GLY A 37 5.15 -2.00 -18.84
CA GLY A 37 4.57 -1.07 -19.80
C GLY A 37 3.69 -0.01 -19.13
N HIS A 38 3.58 1.15 -19.78
CA HIS A 38 2.80 2.31 -19.27
C HIS A 38 1.29 2.09 -19.15
N LYS A 39 0.78 0.95 -19.65
CA LYS A 39 -0.66 0.62 -19.66
C LYS A 39 -0.97 -0.64 -18.86
N SER A 40 -0.01 -1.14 -18.07
CA SER A 40 -0.28 -2.27 -17.18
C SER A 40 -1.16 -1.83 -16.00
N ASP A 41 -1.94 -2.78 -15.49
CA ASP A 41 -2.81 -2.56 -14.35
C ASP A 41 -2.00 -2.15 -13.10
N LEU A 42 -0.81 -2.74 -12.89
CA LEU A 42 0.12 -2.32 -11.84
C LEU A 42 0.54 -0.85 -11.95
N VAL A 43 0.92 -0.38 -13.13
CA VAL A 43 1.36 1.02 -13.31
C VAL A 43 0.18 1.97 -13.14
N ASP A 44 -0.99 1.61 -13.65
CA ASP A 44 -2.22 2.40 -13.47
C ASP A 44 -2.66 2.45 -12.00
N ALA A 45 -2.48 1.36 -11.23
CA ALA A 45 -2.73 1.34 -9.79
C ALA A 45 -1.83 2.34 -9.05
N VAL A 46 -0.54 2.40 -9.39
CA VAL A 46 0.39 3.42 -8.84
C VAL A 46 -0.08 4.84 -9.21
N ASP A 47 -0.37 5.10 -10.48
CA ASP A 47 -0.82 6.43 -10.95
C ASP A 47 -2.15 6.86 -10.31
N LYS A 48 -3.06 5.92 -10.06
CA LYS A 48 -4.29 6.18 -9.33
C LYS A 48 -4.00 6.47 -7.87
N LEU A 49 -3.14 5.71 -7.20
CA LEU A 49 -2.83 5.92 -5.80
C LEU A 49 -2.18 7.28 -5.55
N GLU A 50 -1.27 7.74 -6.43
CA GLU A 50 -0.66 9.08 -6.36
C GLU A 50 -1.69 10.21 -6.27
N LYS A 51 -2.83 10.06 -6.97
CA LYS A 51 -3.89 11.07 -6.98
C LYS A 51 -4.70 11.09 -5.68
N LYS A 52 -4.74 9.98 -4.94
CA LYS A 52 -5.41 9.86 -3.64
C LYS A 52 -4.64 8.91 -2.72
N PRO A 53 -3.51 9.36 -2.13
CA PRO A 53 -2.62 8.51 -1.33
C PRO A 53 -3.30 7.87 -0.11
N ASP A 54 -4.26 8.58 0.49
CA ASP A 54 -4.98 8.15 1.69
C ASP A 54 -6.15 7.18 1.38
N SER A 55 -6.32 6.76 0.13
CA SER A 55 -7.43 5.89 -0.28
C SER A 55 -7.09 4.42 -0.04
N GLU A 56 -7.61 3.84 1.05
CA GLU A 56 -7.44 2.41 1.37
C GLU A 56 -7.76 1.50 0.17
N ALA A 57 -8.89 1.71 -0.50
CA ALA A 57 -9.27 0.93 -1.69
C ALA A 57 -8.25 0.99 -2.84
N ARG A 58 -7.46 2.07 -2.97
CA ARG A 58 -6.39 2.16 -4.00
C ARG A 58 -5.10 1.50 -3.53
N GLN A 59 -4.86 1.46 -2.23
CA GLN A 59 -3.73 0.73 -1.64
C GLN A 59 -3.96 -0.78 -1.80
N ASP A 60 -5.19 -1.24 -1.56
CA ASP A 60 -5.57 -2.65 -1.74
C ASP A 60 -5.45 -3.08 -3.21
N ILE A 61 -5.93 -2.26 -4.16
CA ILE A 61 -5.76 -2.53 -5.60
C ILE A 61 -4.26 -2.60 -5.96
N LEU A 62 -3.43 -1.68 -5.44
CA LEU A 62 -1.99 -1.74 -5.70
C LEU A 62 -1.38 -3.04 -5.18
N GLN A 63 -1.74 -3.47 -3.97
CA GLN A 63 -1.25 -4.73 -3.42
C GLN A 63 -1.68 -5.92 -4.28
N GLU A 64 -2.95 -5.98 -4.69
CA GLU A 64 -3.48 -7.03 -5.56
C GLU A 64 -2.67 -7.11 -6.87
N GLU A 65 -2.42 -5.97 -7.53
CA GLU A 65 -1.65 -5.93 -8.77
C GLU A 65 -0.16 -6.28 -8.57
N VAL A 66 0.41 -5.96 -7.41
CA VAL A 66 1.78 -6.39 -7.06
C VAL A 66 1.84 -7.92 -6.95
N GLU A 67 0.86 -8.54 -6.31
CA GLU A 67 0.78 -9.99 -6.15
C GLU A 67 0.53 -10.70 -7.50
N ILE A 68 -0.39 -10.18 -8.33
CA ILE A 68 -0.70 -10.74 -9.66
C ILE A 68 0.50 -10.66 -10.59
N SER A 69 1.19 -9.52 -10.62
CA SER A 69 2.34 -9.28 -11.50
C SER A 69 3.62 -9.99 -11.05
N LYS A 70 3.63 -10.53 -9.81
CA LYS A 70 4.80 -11.15 -9.16
C LYS A 70 6.04 -10.25 -9.17
N VAL A 71 5.82 -8.93 -9.14
CA VAL A 71 6.92 -7.96 -9.17
C VAL A 71 7.76 -8.03 -7.88
N ASN A 72 7.18 -8.54 -6.80
CA ASN A 72 7.84 -8.85 -5.54
C ASN A 72 8.95 -9.91 -5.64
N ASP A 73 9.04 -10.66 -6.74
CA ASP A 73 10.13 -11.60 -7.00
C ASP A 73 11.29 -10.97 -7.81
N ASP A 74 11.16 -9.70 -8.23
CA ASP A 74 12.17 -9.03 -9.03
C ASP A 74 13.26 -8.37 -8.16
N PRO A 75 14.51 -8.83 -8.23
CA PRO A 75 15.60 -8.30 -7.40
C PRO A 75 16.00 -6.86 -7.75
N GLU A 76 15.85 -6.43 -9.01
CA GLU A 76 16.13 -5.05 -9.41
C GLU A 76 15.07 -4.10 -8.84
N ILE A 77 13.79 -4.50 -8.88
CA ILE A 77 12.70 -3.72 -8.29
C ILE A 77 12.85 -3.68 -6.77
N LEU A 78 13.09 -4.82 -6.12
CA LEU A 78 13.27 -4.87 -4.67
C LEU A 78 14.43 -3.99 -4.19
N LYS A 79 15.50 -3.85 -4.98
CA LYS A 79 16.59 -2.93 -4.67
C LYS A 79 16.15 -1.46 -4.70
N LEU A 80 15.32 -1.07 -5.67
CA LEU A 80 14.77 0.28 -5.74
C LEU A 80 13.79 0.56 -4.60
N VAL A 81 12.99 -0.45 -4.23
CA VAL A 81 12.09 -0.41 -3.08
C VAL A 81 12.88 -0.19 -1.78
N GLN A 82 13.94 -0.96 -1.57
CA GLN A 82 14.79 -0.80 -0.38
C GLN A 82 15.42 0.59 -0.33
N ASN A 83 15.97 1.08 -1.46
CA ASN A 83 16.53 2.44 -1.51
C ASN A 83 15.49 3.52 -1.15
N LEU A 84 14.25 3.36 -1.60
CA LEU A 84 13.16 4.28 -1.25
C LEU A 84 12.81 4.20 0.24
N LEU A 85 12.69 2.99 0.81
CA LEU A 85 12.43 2.79 2.23
C LEU A 85 13.55 3.36 3.11
N ASP A 86 14.82 3.16 2.75
CA ASP A 86 15.97 3.70 3.49
C ASP A 86 15.95 5.24 3.52
N GLN A 87 15.57 5.86 2.40
CA GLN A 87 15.41 7.32 2.32
C GLN A 87 14.25 7.83 3.18
N ILE A 88 13.13 7.09 3.20
CA ILE A 88 12.00 7.41 4.07
C ILE A 88 12.41 7.26 5.53
N GLU A 89 13.02 6.14 5.92
CA GLU A 89 13.48 5.86 7.28
C GLU A 89 14.44 6.94 7.80
N SER A 90 15.30 7.47 6.93
CA SER A 90 16.24 8.54 7.26
C SER A 90 15.56 9.90 7.55
N GLN A 91 14.26 10.05 7.28
CA GLN A 91 13.51 11.27 7.60
C GLN A 91 13.01 11.29 9.05
N PRO A 92 12.85 12.48 9.65
CA PRO A 92 12.15 12.62 10.92
C PRO A 92 10.75 12.01 10.84
N GLY A 93 10.47 10.99 11.66
CA GLY A 93 9.19 10.27 11.64
C GLY A 93 9.04 9.22 10.52
N GLY A 94 10.06 9.04 9.68
CA GLY A 94 10.07 8.09 8.56
C GLY A 94 9.77 6.65 8.97
N GLN A 95 10.48 6.15 9.99
CA GLN A 95 10.23 4.82 10.55
C GLN A 95 8.79 4.65 11.03
N GLN A 96 8.21 5.69 11.64
CA GLN A 96 6.82 5.64 12.11
C GLN A 96 5.85 5.54 10.95
N ILE A 97 6.11 6.26 9.84
CA ILE A 97 5.29 6.20 8.63
C ILE A 97 5.33 4.78 8.04
N ILE A 98 6.52 4.18 7.91
CA ILE A 98 6.67 2.80 7.42
C ILE A 98 5.88 1.82 8.29
N ASN A 99 6.05 1.89 9.62
CA ASN A 99 5.37 1.01 10.55
C ASN A 99 3.84 1.18 10.51
N GLN A 100 3.34 2.42 10.48
CA GLN A 100 1.90 2.72 10.40
C GLN A 100 1.28 2.13 9.14
N THR A 101 1.99 2.27 8.02
CA THR A 101 1.55 1.76 6.73
C THR A 101 1.39 0.23 6.75
N GLN A 102 2.31 -0.48 7.41
CA GLN A 102 2.23 -1.93 7.58
C GLN A 102 1.08 -2.34 8.52
N THR A 103 0.78 -1.55 9.55
CA THR A 103 -0.27 -1.86 10.54
C THR A 103 -1.69 -1.50 10.12
N ASN A 104 -1.89 -0.54 9.22
CA ASN A 104 -3.21 -0.02 8.87
C ASN A 104 -4.14 -1.06 8.22
N GLN A 105 -3.61 -2.15 7.65
CA GLN A 105 -4.44 -3.23 7.10
C GLN A 105 -5.12 -4.14 8.16
N VAL A 106 -4.78 -4.01 9.44
CA VAL A 106 -5.35 -4.89 10.49
C VAL A 106 -6.69 -4.34 11.04
N SER A 107 -7.10 -3.12 10.71
CA SER A 107 -8.29 -2.49 11.32
C SER A 107 -9.62 -2.77 10.60
N GLY A 108 -9.62 -3.57 9.52
CA GLY A 108 -10.82 -3.84 8.70
C GLY A 108 -11.66 -5.05 9.08
N VAL A 109 -11.28 -5.86 10.08
CA VAL A 109 -12.07 -7.03 10.52
C VAL A 109 -12.55 -6.85 11.96
N ASN A 110 -13.32 -5.79 12.20
CA ASN A 110 -14.37 -5.88 13.21
C ASN A 110 -15.62 -6.39 12.51
N VAL A 111 -15.75 -7.72 12.40
CA VAL A 111 -17.06 -8.34 12.21
C VAL A 111 -17.84 -8.03 13.49
N GLY A 112 -18.47 -6.86 13.53
CA GLY A 112 -19.47 -6.48 14.52
C GLY A 112 -20.75 -7.30 14.34
N GLY A 113 -20.61 -8.63 14.23
CA GLY A 113 -21.69 -9.58 14.27
C GLY A 113 -21.97 -9.92 15.72
N ASN A 114 -22.58 -8.99 16.46
CA ASN A 114 -23.26 -9.35 17.70
C ASN A 114 -24.55 -10.10 17.31
N PHE A 115 -24.39 -11.35 16.85
CA PHE A 115 -25.51 -12.26 16.64
C PHE A 115 -25.99 -12.74 18.01
N GLU A 116 -26.70 -11.87 18.70
CA GLU A 116 -27.48 -12.25 19.88
C GLU A 116 -28.69 -13.03 19.36
N PHE A 117 -28.58 -14.36 19.32
CA PHE A 117 -29.73 -15.25 19.09
C PHE A 117 -30.70 -15.06 20.25
N LYS A 118 -31.74 -14.26 20.04
CA LYS A 118 -32.91 -14.27 20.91
C LYS A 118 -33.71 -15.54 20.61
N PRO A 119 -33.98 -16.40 21.62
CA PRO A 119 -34.90 -17.51 21.41
C PRO A 119 -36.27 -16.95 21.06
N VAL A 120 -36.83 -17.38 19.92
CA VAL A 120 -38.18 -17.05 19.51
C VAL A 120 -39.11 -17.65 20.55
N GLN A 121 -39.79 -16.78 21.30
CA GLN A 121 -40.79 -17.19 22.28
C GLN A 121 -42.05 -17.57 21.49
N ASP A 122 -42.21 -18.86 21.21
CA ASP A 122 -43.38 -19.37 20.52
C ASP A 122 -44.65 -19.12 21.34
N GLY A 123 -45.70 -18.80 20.59
CA GLY A 123 -46.95 -18.23 21.05
C GLY A 123 -47.67 -19.03 22.13
N LYS A 124 -48.32 -18.27 23.01
CA LYS A 124 -49.48 -18.70 23.79
C LYS A 124 -50.48 -19.47 22.92
N SER A 125 -51.01 -20.56 23.46
CA SER A 125 -52.43 -20.94 23.38
C SER A 125 -52.78 -21.75 24.61
#